data_AF-A0A2N0PJ47-F1
#
_entry.id   AF-A0A2N0PJ47-F1
#
_cell.length_a   1.000
_cell.length_b   1.000
_cell.length_c   1.000
_cell.angle_alpha   90.00
_cell.angle_beta   90.00
_cell.angle_gamma   90.00
#
_symmetry.space_group_name_H-M   'P 1'
#
loop_
_entity.id
_entity.type
_entity.pdbx_description
1 polymer ?
#
loop_
_entity_poly.entity_id
_entity_poly.type
_entity_poly.pdbx_seq_one_letter_code
_entity_poly.pdbx_strand_id
1 'polypeptide(L)'
;MTVANLKEQLSRTKEVIGAKITKMNLWKVELKTYEVNNLSAEDIESHERSEKMETTSNLNEYYNNNEDKNPKKGHIHIFIVPTDTATSGKRRKWMVNSTISYEESKSVYFIDPTESSGSLFAMIQKGEFVALYGARASGKSTRMDQAVIELESKGYVCITISFERINMNIIDTFWSAVGVELCIGSPQHFGLNDVKSADDFMLKFRKEPWNDKQVVLFIDEYDELFGANDDVKSSFLGTIRSIKNAKRFYALWSSVVIGPLSILFPKTDKRNVSPFNMLDSLRNPNFTLAQVESLYKAYENDAKLTIAPEVIKDIYERTNGHAGLVCLCGKAISYSLEKKLDEERSLDFKLWSKFLVSPLVLNSMIMYLPFKKMVDDLLRPDAKEALDFLRSVFVGFFNFIQIHSTDKRRLADFLTAEGVLIRESSTEFSYRMSSIFVDELVQREVIPLLYKSCPTVPVPKIDGDLKVLDALIESIRCFDKLLL
;
A
#
# COMPACT_ATOMS: atom_id res chain seq x y z
N MET A 1 -37.50 -13.00 15.33
CA MET A 1 -37.62 -12.89 13.86
C MET A 1 -36.40 -13.58 13.27
N THR A 2 -36.56 -14.54 12.35
CA THR A 2 -35.40 -15.19 11.72
C THR A 2 -34.84 -14.31 10.59
N VAL A 3 -33.59 -14.54 10.22
CA VAL A 3 -32.95 -13.87 9.07
C VAL A 3 -33.73 -14.17 7.78
N ALA A 4 -34.28 -15.39 7.62
CA ALA A 4 -35.16 -15.74 6.50
C ALA A 4 -36.44 -14.87 6.45
N ASN A 5 -37.12 -14.68 7.59
CA ASN A 5 -38.34 -13.86 7.64
C ASN A 5 -38.05 -12.40 7.30
N LEU A 6 -36.91 -11.86 7.73
CA LEU A 6 -36.50 -10.50 7.38
C LEU A 6 -36.17 -10.37 5.88
N LYS A 7 -35.47 -11.35 5.29
CA LYS A 7 -35.25 -11.38 3.83
C LYS A 7 -36.57 -11.38 3.06
N GLU A 8 -37.56 -12.15 3.51
CA GLU A 8 -38.87 -12.18 2.88
C GLU A 8 -39.59 -10.82 2.99
N GLN A 9 -39.58 -10.18 4.15
CA GLN A 9 -40.17 -8.85 4.33
C GLN A 9 -39.47 -7.80 3.46
N LEU A 10 -38.14 -7.81 3.40
CA LEU A 10 -37.35 -6.91 2.56
C LEU A 10 -37.64 -7.12 1.07
N SER A 11 -37.87 -8.37 0.64
CA SER A 11 -38.16 -8.67 -0.78
C SER A 11 -39.44 -7.99 -1.30
N ARG A 12 -40.33 -7.57 -0.39
CA ARG A 12 -41.61 -6.94 -0.70
C ARG A 12 -41.57 -5.40 -0.64
N THR A 13 -40.43 -4.79 -0.30
CA THR A 13 -40.31 -3.33 -0.23
C THR A 13 -40.22 -2.71 -1.62
N LYS A 14 -40.71 -1.47 -1.76
CA LYS A 14 -40.74 -0.76 -3.05
C LYS A 14 -39.33 -0.55 -3.60
N GLU A 15 -38.36 -0.34 -2.74
CA GLU A 15 -36.94 -0.12 -3.04
C GLU A 15 -36.31 -1.39 -3.64
N VAL A 16 -36.55 -2.54 -3.03
CA VAL A 16 -36.01 -3.84 -3.48
C VAL A 16 -36.66 -4.30 -4.78
N ILE A 17 -37.98 -4.11 -4.91
CA ILE A 17 -38.72 -4.37 -6.14
C ILE A 17 -38.24 -3.44 -7.27
N GLY A 18 -38.08 -2.14 -7.00
CA GLY A 18 -37.59 -1.17 -7.97
C GLY A 18 -36.17 -1.44 -8.44
N ALA A 19 -35.32 -1.97 -7.55
CA ALA A 19 -33.94 -2.37 -7.86
C ALA A 19 -33.83 -3.76 -8.53
N LYS A 20 -34.95 -4.47 -8.75
CA LYS A 20 -35.01 -5.82 -9.34
C LYS A 20 -34.13 -6.87 -8.62
N ILE A 21 -33.97 -6.74 -7.31
CA ILE A 21 -33.16 -7.69 -6.53
C ILE A 21 -33.99 -8.95 -6.26
N THR A 22 -33.60 -10.07 -6.87
CA THR A 22 -34.32 -11.36 -6.75
C THR A 22 -33.71 -12.30 -5.70
N LYS A 23 -32.43 -12.12 -5.36
CA LYS A 23 -31.73 -12.84 -4.29
C LYS A 23 -30.84 -11.88 -3.51
N MET A 24 -30.75 -12.07 -2.20
CA MET A 24 -29.93 -11.22 -1.32
C MET A 24 -29.36 -11.99 -0.14
N ASN A 25 -28.18 -11.57 0.29
CA ASN A 25 -27.56 -11.92 1.57
C ASN A 25 -27.68 -10.75 2.54
N LEU A 26 -27.85 -11.07 3.82
CA LEU A 26 -27.79 -10.09 4.90
C LEU A 26 -26.45 -10.28 5.60
N TRP A 27 -25.74 -9.18 5.79
CA TRP A 27 -24.46 -9.14 6.47
C TRP A 27 -24.58 -8.26 7.69
N LYS A 28 -24.13 -8.76 8.84
CA LYS A 28 -23.85 -7.93 10.00
C LYS A 28 -22.48 -7.30 9.78
N VAL A 29 -22.42 -5.97 9.69
CA VAL A 29 -21.14 -5.26 9.56
C VAL A 29 -21.16 -4.07 10.48
N GLU A 30 -20.13 -3.87 11.30
CA GLU A 30 -20.01 -2.70 12.17
C GLU A 30 -19.16 -1.62 11.48
N LEU A 31 -19.83 -0.62 10.89
CA LEU A 31 -19.20 0.48 10.16
C LEU A 31 -19.53 1.83 10.78
N LYS A 32 -18.52 2.68 10.96
CA LYS A 32 -18.68 4.08 11.35
C LYS A 32 -19.38 4.83 10.21
N THR A 33 -20.18 5.84 10.55
CA THR A 33 -20.97 6.61 9.58
C THR A 33 -20.18 7.20 8.40
N TYR A 34 -18.88 7.48 8.56
CA TYR A 34 -18.03 7.95 7.46
C TYR A 34 -17.53 6.83 6.53
N GLU A 35 -17.52 5.58 6.98
CA GLU A 35 -17.08 4.40 6.20
C GLU A 35 -18.16 3.96 5.19
N VAL A 36 -19.40 4.43 5.38
CA VAL A 36 -20.58 4.00 4.61
C VAL A 36 -20.58 4.54 3.19
N ASN A 37 -19.90 5.67 2.95
CA ASN A 37 -19.87 6.27 1.63
C ASN A 37 -18.96 5.45 0.70
N ASN A 38 -19.56 4.88 -0.34
CA ASN A 38 -18.89 4.14 -1.42
C ASN A 38 -18.53 2.67 -1.16
N LEU A 39 -19.23 1.98 -0.25
CA LEU A 39 -19.07 0.53 -0.08
C LEU A 39 -19.78 -0.24 -1.20
N SER A 40 -19.05 -1.11 -1.89
CA SER A 40 -19.63 -2.14 -2.75
C SER A 40 -20.12 -3.32 -1.91
N ALA A 41 -20.95 -4.17 -2.53
CA ALA A 41 -21.30 -5.49 -2.01
C ALA A 41 -20.06 -6.26 -1.56
N GLU A 42 -18.99 -6.19 -2.34
CA GLU A 42 -17.78 -6.97 -2.11
C GLU A 42 -16.94 -6.40 -0.96
N ASP A 43 -16.88 -5.07 -0.80
CA ASP A 43 -16.22 -4.43 0.34
C ASP A 43 -16.88 -4.85 1.66
N ILE A 44 -18.21 -5.03 1.65
CA ILE A 44 -18.99 -5.53 2.78
C ILE A 44 -18.66 -7.01 3.06
N GLU A 45 -18.56 -7.84 2.01
CA GLU A 45 -18.24 -9.27 2.16
C GLU A 45 -16.81 -9.52 2.65
N SER A 46 -15.86 -8.62 2.36
CA SER A 46 -14.46 -8.73 2.77
C SER A 46 -14.09 -7.92 4.00
N HIS A 47 -15.01 -7.16 4.60
CA HIS A 47 -14.69 -6.27 5.71
C HIS A 47 -14.32 -7.09 6.96
N GLU A 48 -13.27 -6.69 7.68
CA GLU A 48 -12.79 -7.39 8.90
C GLU A 48 -13.85 -7.55 10.00
N ARG A 49 -14.87 -6.67 10.00
CA ARG A 49 -15.99 -6.69 10.95
C ARG A 49 -17.31 -7.14 10.32
N SER A 50 -17.22 -7.86 9.21
CA SER A 50 -18.39 -8.42 8.53
C SER A 50 -18.63 -9.88 8.93
N GLU A 51 -19.90 -10.22 9.10
CA GLU A 51 -20.36 -11.57 9.39
C GLU A 51 -21.61 -11.84 8.56
N LYS A 52 -21.58 -12.88 7.73
CA LYS A 52 -22.75 -13.28 6.92
C LYS A 52 -23.81 -13.89 7.83
N MET A 53 -25.01 -13.34 7.79
CA MET A 53 -26.11 -13.86 8.58
C MET A 53 -26.69 -15.15 7.97
N GLU A 54 -26.76 -16.21 8.77
CA GLU A 54 -27.34 -17.49 8.42
C GLU A 54 -28.87 -17.42 8.43
N THR A 55 -29.50 -18.02 7.43
CA THR A 55 -30.96 -17.93 7.24
C THR A 55 -31.76 -18.55 8.36
N THR A 56 -31.21 -19.57 9.02
CA THR A 56 -31.83 -20.35 10.11
C THR A 56 -31.71 -19.67 11.47
N SER A 57 -30.76 -18.75 11.64
CA SER A 57 -30.51 -18.07 12.91
C SER A 57 -31.57 -17.03 13.24
N ASN A 58 -31.79 -16.83 14.54
CA ASN A 58 -32.60 -15.71 15.02
C ASN A 58 -31.79 -14.41 14.90
N LEU A 59 -32.41 -13.34 14.40
CA LEU A 59 -31.74 -12.03 14.30
C LEU A 59 -31.16 -11.55 15.63
N ASN A 60 -31.80 -11.91 16.75
CA ASN A 60 -31.33 -11.54 18.07
C ASN A 60 -29.99 -12.20 18.45
N GLU A 61 -29.64 -13.36 17.87
CA GLU A 61 -28.34 -14.02 18.14
C GLU A 61 -27.17 -13.16 17.68
N TYR A 62 -27.38 -12.34 16.64
CA TYR A 62 -26.38 -11.42 16.14
C TYR A 62 -26.19 -10.17 17.02
N TYR A 63 -27.11 -9.89 17.96
CA TYR A 63 -27.12 -8.65 18.76
C TYR A 63 -27.21 -8.83 20.28
N ASN A 64 -27.50 -10.04 20.79
CA ASN A 64 -27.78 -10.27 22.22
C ASN A 64 -26.80 -11.21 22.96
N ASN A 65 -25.68 -11.64 22.34
CA ASN A 65 -24.70 -12.46 23.06
C ASN A 65 -23.70 -11.59 23.85
N ASN A 66 -23.74 -11.80 25.17
CA ASN A 66 -23.35 -10.94 26.30
C ASN A 66 -21.86 -10.68 26.52
N GLU A 67 -21.07 -10.37 25.50
CA GLU A 67 -19.71 -9.86 25.75
C GLU A 67 -19.39 -8.49 25.14
N ASP A 68 -20.02 -8.03 24.04
CA ASP A 68 -19.84 -6.63 23.57
C ASP A 68 -20.75 -6.17 22.39
N LYS A 69 -22.00 -6.64 22.26
CA LYS A 69 -22.68 -6.66 20.93
C LYS A 69 -24.09 -6.03 20.81
N ASN A 70 -24.44 -5.03 21.62
CA ASN A 70 -25.57 -4.15 21.24
C ASN A 70 -25.19 -3.25 20.04
N PRO A 71 -26.14 -2.84 19.18
CA PRO A 71 -25.88 -1.89 18.11
C PRO A 71 -25.24 -0.60 18.66
N LYS A 72 -23.97 -0.37 18.36
CA LYS A 72 -23.26 0.84 18.79
C LYS A 72 -23.89 2.07 18.14
N LYS A 73 -24.16 3.09 18.97
CA LYS A 73 -24.70 4.37 18.52
C LYS A 73 -23.71 5.01 17.52
N GLY A 74 -24.22 5.49 16.39
CA GLY A 74 -23.39 6.12 15.34
C GLY A 74 -22.68 5.14 14.39
N HIS A 75 -23.07 3.86 14.38
CA HIS A 75 -22.58 2.85 13.43
C HIS A 75 -23.75 2.25 12.64
N ILE A 76 -23.51 1.87 11.38
CA ILE A 76 -24.42 1.03 10.59
C ILE A 76 -24.07 -0.44 10.87
N HIS A 77 -25.09 -1.28 11.02
CA HIS A 77 -24.96 -2.66 11.54
C HIS A 77 -25.38 -3.74 10.55
N ILE A 78 -26.17 -3.41 9.52
CA ILE A 78 -26.70 -4.39 8.55
C ILE A 78 -26.58 -3.84 7.13
N PHE A 79 -26.04 -4.68 6.24
CA PHE A 79 -26.05 -4.43 4.80
C PHE A 79 -26.79 -5.53 4.03
N ILE A 80 -27.50 -5.11 2.98
CA ILE A 80 -28.15 -6.00 2.02
C ILE A 80 -27.21 -6.13 0.82
N VAL A 81 -26.72 -7.33 0.57
CA VAL A 81 -25.85 -7.63 -0.58
C VAL A 81 -26.68 -8.43 -1.61
N PRO A 82 -27.01 -7.86 -2.78
CA PRO A 82 -27.65 -8.60 -3.86
C PRO A 82 -26.77 -9.78 -4.30
N THR A 83 -27.38 -10.92 -4.60
CA THR A 83 -26.66 -12.09 -5.14
C THR A 83 -27.02 -12.25 -6.61
N ASP A 84 -26.08 -11.92 -7.50
CA ASP A 84 -26.30 -12.02 -8.93
C ASP A 84 -26.61 -13.46 -9.36
N THR A 85 -27.61 -13.59 -10.22
CA THR A 85 -27.93 -14.83 -10.95
C THR A 85 -27.47 -14.68 -12.40
N ALA A 86 -26.16 -14.69 -12.64
CA ALA A 86 -25.60 -14.98 -13.95
C ALA A 86 -24.10 -15.28 -13.87
N THR A 87 -23.74 -16.49 -14.29
CA THR A 87 -22.40 -16.86 -14.74
C THR A 87 -22.01 -16.00 -15.96
N SER A 88 -21.45 -14.82 -15.71
CA SER A 88 -20.47 -14.20 -16.60
C SER A 88 -19.12 -14.33 -15.93
N GLY A 89 -18.06 -14.67 -16.67
CA GLY A 89 -16.73 -14.86 -16.09
C GLY A 89 -16.38 -13.70 -15.16
N LYS A 90 -15.95 -13.98 -13.93
CA LYS A 90 -15.62 -12.93 -12.95
C LYS A 90 -14.63 -11.96 -13.60
N ARG A 91 -15.08 -10.73 -13.82
CA ARG A 91 -14.26 -9.63 -14.35
C ARG A 91 -13.05 -9.45 -13.43
N ARG A 92 -11.87 -9.18 -14.01
CA ARG A 92 -10.69 -8.85 -13.20
C ARG A 92 -10.94 -7.61 -12.37
N LYS A 93 -10.34 -7.57 -11.18
CA LYS A 93 -10.54 -6.50 -10.18
C LYS A 93 -9.32 -5.59 -10.07
N TRP A 94 -9.56 -4.36 -9.64
CA TRP A 94 -8.50 -3.43 -9.25
C TRP A 94 -8.13 -3.67 -7.79
N MET A 95 -6.88 -4.07 -7.55
CA MET A 95 -6.33 -4.23 -6.21
C MET A 95 -5.40 -3.06 -5.89
N VAL A 96 -5.64 -2.40 -4.75
CA VAL A 96 -4.92 -1.19 -4.32
C VAL A 96 -4.18 -1.43 -3.00
N ASN A 97 -4.67 -2.37 -2.20
CA ASN A 97 -4.09 -2.79 -0.93
C ASN A 97 -3.67 -4.25 -1.04
N SER A 98 -2.65 -4.61 -0.26
CA SER A 98 -2.12 -5.96 -0.10
C SER A 98 -1.21 -6.44 -1.22
N THR A 99 -0.37 -7.40 -0.85
CA THR A 99 0.43 -8.21 -1.77
C THR A 99 -0.50 -8.98 -2.68
N ILE A 100 -0.24 -8.93 -3.99
CA ILE A 100 -0.95 -9.78 -4.96
C ILE A 100 -0.19 -11.10 -5.02
N SER A 101 -0.80 -12.16 -4.51
CA SER A 101 -0.26 -13.52 -4.67
C SER A 101 -0.34 -13.97 -6.14
N TYR A 102 0.45 -14.97 -6.49
CA TYR A 102 0.39 -15.58 -7.81
C TYR A 102 -1.00 -16.13 -8.18
N GLU A 103 -1.73 -16.75 -7.25
CA GLU A 103 -3.09 -17.20 -7.48
C GLU A 103 -4.03 -16.02 -7.78
N GLU A 104 -3.90 -14.93 -7.03
CA GLU A 104 -4.73 -13.73 -7.19
C GLU A 104 -4.42 -12.97 -8.46
N SER A 105 -3.16 -13.00 -8.93
CA SER A 105 -2.69 -12.31 -10.15
C SER A 105 -3.56 -12.62 -11.39
N LYS A 106 -4.14 -13.83 -11.43
CA LYS A 106 -5.02 -14.29 -12.54
C LYS A 106 -6.40 -13.63 -12.53
N SER A 107 -6.78 -13.04 -11.42
CA SER A 107 -8.11 -12.47 -11.16
C SER A 107 -8.12 -10.95 -10.98
N VAL A 108 -6.96 -10.31 -11.12
CA VAL A 108 -6.81 -8.85 -10.97
C VAL A 108 -6.08 -8.23 -12.14
N TYR A 109 -6.20 -6.92 -12.29
CA TYR A 109 -5.34 -6.18 -13.21
C TYR A 109 -3.93 -6.15 -12.65
N PHE A 110 -3.02 -6.83 -13.34
CA PHE A 110 -1.68 -7.14 -12.85
C PHE A 110 -0.65 -6.87 -13.95
N ILE A 111 0.46 -6.27 -13.58
CA ILE A 111 1.67 -6.19 -14.40
C ILE A 111 2.67 -7.16 -13.80
N ASP A 112 3.12 -8.11 -14.59
CA ASP A 112 4.12 -9.07 -14.17
C ASP A 112 5.47 -8.35 -13.95
N PRO A 113 5.99 -8.31 -12.71
CA PRO A 113 7.25 -7.67 -12.42
C PRO A 113 8.45 -8.44 -12.97
N THR A 114 8.30 -9.69 -13.42
CA THR A 114 9.40 -10.57 -13.89
C THR A 114 10.22 -9.96 -15.02
N GLU A 115 9.61 -9.19 -15.93
CA GLU A 115 10.31 -8.43 -16.97
C GLU A 115 11.36 -7.45 -16.39
N SER A 116 11.18 -7.04 -15.13
CA SER A 116 12.06 -6.13 -14.39
C SER A 116 12.76 -6.78 -13.18
N SER A 117 12.57 -8.09 -12.96
CA SER A 117 13.13 -8.84 -11.83
C SER A 117 14.54 -9.39 -12.09
N GLY A 118 15.02 -9.34 -13.34
CA GLY A 118 16.34 -9.84 -13.72
C GLY A 118 17.49 -9.28 -12.87
N SER A 119 17.37 -8.03 -12.41
CA SER A 119 18.35 -7.44 -11.48
C SER A 119 18.32 -8.08 -10.10
N LEU A 120 17.14 -8.23 -9.47
CA LEU A 120 17.00 -8.88 -8.16
C LEU A 120 17.50 -10.33 -8.20
N PHE A 121 17.09 -11.07 -9.22
CA PHE A 121 17.50 -12.45 -9.41
C PHE A 121 19.03 -12.57 -9.58
N ALA A 122 19.65 -11.71 -10.39
CA ALA A 122 21.10 -11.70 -10.58
C ALA A 122 21.87 -11.41 -9.28
N MET A 123 21.38 -10.51 -8.42
CA MET A 123 21.97 -10.23 -7.10
C MET A 123 21.86 -11.44 -6.17
N ILE A 124 20.71 -12.11 -6.15
CA ILE A 124 20.47 -13.33 -5.37
C ILE A 124 21.34 -14.49 -5.89
N GLN A 125 21.57 -14.62 -7.20
CA GLN A 125 22.46 -15.64 -7.74
C GLN A 125 23.92 -15.45 -7.32
N LYS A 126 24.39 -14.21 -7.17
CA LYS A 126 25.69 -13.90 -6.55
C LYS A 126 25.66 -14.11 -5.03
N GLY A 127 24.47 -14.27 -4.47
CA GLY A 127 24.14 -14.41 -3.06
C GLY A 127 24.52 -13.17 -2.25
N GLU A 128 24.21 -12.02 -2.83
CA GLU A 128 24.28 -10.72 -2.18
C GLU A 128 23.17 -10.60 -1.12
N PHE A 129 23.37 -9.72 -0.14
CA PHE A 129 22.35 -9.42 0.86
C PHE A 129 21.73 -8.08 0.47
N VAL A 130 20.54 -8.17 -0.11
CA VAL A 130 19.92 -7.12 -0.92
C VAL A 130 18.91 -6.33 -0.10
N ALA A 131 18.89 -5.00 -0.27
CA ALA A 131 17.82 -4.15 0.24
C ALA A 131 16.88 -3.74 -0.91
N LEU A 132 15.69 -4.33 -0.98
CA LEU A 132 14.64 -3.96 -1.93
C LEU A 132 13.78 -2.84 -1.34
N TYR A 133 13.96 -1.62 -1.82
CA TYR A 133 13.31 -0.44 -1.24
C TYR A 133 12.38 0.27 -2.22
N GLY A 134 11.39 0.98 -1.69
CA GLY A 134 10.44 1.76 -2.50
C GLY A 134 9.26 2.28 -1.69
N ALA A 135 8.49 3.21 -2.25
CA ALA A 135 7.35 3.81 -1.57
C ALA A 135 6.33 2.77 -1.08
N ARG A 136 5.53 3.11 -0.07
CA ARG A 136 4.41 2.28 0.40
C ARG A 136 3.43 2.07 -0.76
N ALA A 137 2.88 0.86 -0.89
CA ALA A 137 2.01 0.47 -2.01
C ALA A 137 2.63 0.58 -3.42
N SER A 138 3.97 0.56 -3.55
CA SER A 138 4.65 0.49 -4.86
C SER A 138 4.70 -0.92 -5.46
N GLY A 139 4.20 -1.95 -4.75
CA GLY A 139 4.21 -3.35 -5.23
C GLY A 139 5.47 -4.14 -4.88
N LYS A 140 6.23 -3.73 -3.85
CA LYS A 140 7.46 -4.43 -3.41
C LYS A 140 7.20 -5.87 -3.01
N SER A 141 6.21 -6.10 -2.14
CA SER A 141 5.85 -7.43 -1.65
C SER A 141 5.28 -8.31 -2.79
N THR A 142 4.53 -7.71 -3.72
CA THR A 142 4.09 -8.40 -4.95
C THR A 142 5.27 -8.83 -5.82
N ARG A 143 6.30 -8.00 -5.96
CA ARG A 143 7.54 -8.36 -6.66
C ARG A 143 8.29 -9.49 -5.95
N MET A 144 8.36 -9.44 -4.62
CA MET A 144 8.93 -10.52 -3.81
C MET A 144 8.21 -11.85 -4.08
N ASP A 145 6.88 -11.86 -4.06
CA ASP A 145 6.07 -13.07 -4.30
C ASP A 145 6.39 -13.72 -5.66
N GLN A 146 6.50 -12.91 -6.72
CA GLN A 146 6.89 -13.43 -8.04
C GLN A 146 8.35 -13.90 -8.09
N ALA A 147 9.26 -13.20 -7.41
CA ALA A 147 10.67 -13.62 -7.33
C ALA A 147 10.83 -14.95 -6.61
N VAL A 148 10.03 -15.20 -5.55
CA VAL A 148 10.00 -16.48 -4.82
C VAL A 148 9.69 -17.63 -5.78
N ILE A 149 8.65 -17.50 -6.61
CA ILE A 149 8.24 -18.53 -7.57
C ILE A 149 9.33 -18.80 -8.60
N GLU A 150 9.93 -17.73 -9.14
CA GLU A 150 11.02 -17.86 -10.11
C GLU A 150 12.23 -18.57 -9.49
N LEU A 151 12.60 -18.24 -8.26
CA LEU A 151 13.73 -18.83 -7.54
C LEU A 151 13.48 -20.31 -7.21
N GLU A 152 12.30 -20.65 -6.71
CA GLU A 152 11.92 -22.04 -6.41
C GLU A 152 11.95 -22.92 -7.65
N SER A 153 11.48 -22.41 -8.80
CA SER A 153 11.56 -23.12 -10.08
C SER A 153 13.00 -23.44 -10.52
N LYS A 154 13.99 -22.70 -9.99
CA LYS A 154 15.42 -22.88 -10.25
C LYS A 154 16.15 -23.62 -9.12
N GLY A 155 15.40 -24.17 -8.15
CA GLY A 155 15.92 -25.05 -7.11
C GLY A 155 16.38 -24.36 -5.81
N TYR A 156 16.13 -23.05 -5.66
CA TYR A 156 16.31 -22.37 -4.37
C TYR A 156 15.20 -22.76 -3.40
N VAL A 157 15.51 -22.70 -2.10
CA VAL A 157 14.50 -22.76 -1.04
C VAL A 157 14.25 -21.33 -0.57
N CYS A 158 13.04 -20.84 -0.79
CA CYS A 158 12.64 -19.49 -0.40
C CYS A 158 11.91 -19.53 0.94
N ILE A 159 12.31 -18.66 1.86
CA ILE A 159 11.66 -18.49 3.16
C ILE A 159 11.28 -17.03 3.28
N THR A 160 10.03 -16.74 3.59
CA THR A 160 9.51 -15.39 3.75
C THR A 160 8.99 -15.21 5.17
N ILE A 161 9.41 -14.12 5.81
CA ILE A 161 8.89 -13.67 7.11
C ILE A 161 8.51 -12.19 7.01
N SER A 162 7.53 -11.74 7.80
CA SER A 162 7.18 -10.33 7.93
C SER A 162 7.48 -9.83 9.33
N PHE A 163 8.03 -8.62 9.43
CA PHE A 163 8.31 -7.96 10.70
C PHE A 163 7.11 -7.16 11.25
N GLU A 164 6.05 -7.02 10.46
CA GLU A 164 4.84 -6.24 10.81
C GLU A 164 4.21 -6.66 12.15
N ARG A 165 4.25 -7.95 12.49
CA ARG A 165 3.57 -8.53 13.66
C ARG A 165 4.53 -9.08 14.72
N ILE A 166 5.83 -8.85 14.55
CA ILE A 166 6.84 -9.38 15.46
C ILE A 166 6.93 -8.50 16.70
N ASN A 167 6.86 -9.11 17.88
CA ASN A 167 7.10 -8.41 19.13
C ASN A 167 8.61 -8.17 19.33
N MET A 168 9.02 -6.91 19.28
CA MET A 168 10.43 -6.50 19.35
C MET A 168 10.84 -5.84 20.67
N ASN A 169 10.10 -6.11 21.76
CA ASN A 169 10.33 -5.44 23.05
C ASN A 169 11.62 -5.88 23.74
N ILE A 170 11.96 -7.18 23.68
CA ILE A 170 13.15 -7.80 24.27
C ILE A 170 13.67 -8.92 23.36
N ILE A 171 14.96 -9.26 23.47
CA ILE A 171 15.65 -10.22 22.58
C ILE A 171 14.95 -11.58 22.52
N ASP A 172 14.61 -12.17 23.67
CA ASP A 172 14.06 -13.52 23.73
C ASP A 172 12.68 -13.63 23.06
N THR A 173 11.83 -12.62 23.31
CA THR A 173 10.51 -12.53 22.69
C THR A 173 10.64 -12.29 21.18
N PHE A 174 11.60 -11.47 20.76
CA PHE A 174 11.88 -11.23 19.34
C PHE A 174 12.26 -12.52 18.61
N TRP A 175 13.25 -13.26 19.09
CA TRP A 175 13.68 -14.49 18.42
C TRP A 175 12.63 -15.60 18.47
N SER A 176 11.87 -15.68 19.56
CA SER A 176 10.75 -16.61 19.64
C SER A 176 9.66 -16.27 18.62
N ALA A 177 9.35 -14.98 18.43
CA ALA A 177 8.40 -14.52 17.42
C ALA A 177 8.92 -14.76 15.99
N VAL A 178 10.20 -14.49 15.71
CA VAL A 178 10.85 -14.87 14.44
C VAL A 178 10.74 -16.38 14.21
N GLY A 179 10.96 -17.21 15.22
CA GLY A 179 10.79 -18.66 15.14
C GLY A 179 9.36 -19.09 14.81
N VAL A 180 8.36 -18.40 15.34
CA VAL A 180 6.95 -18.62 15.00
C VAL A 180 6.67 -18.26 13.53
N GLU A 181 7.15 -17.11 13.06
CA GLU A 181 7.00 -16.71 11.65
C GLU A 181 7.66 -17.72 10.70
N LEU A 182 8.87 -18.20 11.02
CA LEU A 182 9.56 -19.25 10.25
C LEU A 182 8.77 -20.57 10.23
N CYS A 183 8.18 -20.96 11.35
CA CYS A 183 7.33 -22.16 11.46
C CYS A 183 6.05 -22.01 10.63
N ILE A 184 5.41 -20.84 10.64
CA ILE A 184 4.19 -20.58 9.86
C ILE A 184 4.48 -20.55 8.36
N GLY A 185 5.50 -19.80 7.94
CA GLY A 185 5.84 -19.61 6.54
C GLY A 185 6.56 -20.79 5.91
N SER A 186 7.19 -21.67 6.70
CA SER A 186 7.99 -22.80 6.20
C SER A 186 7.96 -24.01 7.16
N PRO A 187 6.77 -24.58 7.46
CA PRO A 187 6.59 -25.66 8.44
C PRO A 187 7.34 -26.95 8.08
N GLN A 188 7.66 -27.14 6.80
CA GLN A 188 8.48 -28.25 6.32
C GLN A 188 9.96 -28.16 6.75
N HIS A 189 10.41 -26.98 7.20
CA HIS A 189 11.78 -26.70 7.59
C HIS A 189 11.92 -26.29 9.06
N PHE A 190 10.87 -25.72 9.66
CA PHE A 190 10.89 -25.25 11.05
C PHE A 190 9.69 -25.81 11.81
N GLY A 191 9.97 -26.50 12.91
CA GLY A 191 8.99 -26.86 13.92
C GLY A 191 8.74 -25.73 14.92
N LEU A 192 7.68 -25.87 15.70
CA LEU A 192 7.41 -24.97 16.81
C LEU A 192 8.57 -25.01 17.81
N ASN A 193 9.02 -23.84 18.28
CA ASN A 193 10.12 -23.68 19.24
C ASN A 193 11.53 -24.04 18.72
N ASP A 194 11.68 -24.27 17.41
CA ASP A 194 12.99 -24.57 16.79
C ASP A 194 13.97 -23.40 16.84
N VAL A 195 13.46 -22.17 16.91
CA VAL A 195 14.23 -20.94 16.99
C VAL A 195 13.68 -20.10 18.14
N LYS A 196 14.48 -19.91 19.19
CA LYS A 196 14.18 -19.02 20.33
C LYS A 196 15.29 -18.02 20.62
N SER A 197 16.41 -18.15 19.93
CA SER A 197 17.60 -17.33 20.10
C SER A 197 18.33 -17.14 18.77
N ALA A 198 19.26 -16.19 18.75
CA ALA A 198 20.21 -16.00 17.65
C ALA A 198 21.00 -17.29 17.33
N ASP A 199 21.40 -18.04 18.36
CA ASP A 199 22.17 -19.27 18.19
C ASP A 199 21.32 -20.38 17.57
N ASP A 200 20.06 -20.53 17.99
CA ASP A 200 19.15 -21.50 17.37
C ASP A 200 18.93 -21.18 15.89
N PHE A 201 18.74 -19.89 15.56
CA PHE A 201 18.62 -19.43 14.18
C PHE A 201 19.87 -19.85 13.38
N MET A 202 21.07 -19.52 13.86
CA MET A 202 22.31 -19.95 13.20
C MET A 202 22.41 -21.47 13.05
N LEU A 203 22.09 -22.23 14.09
CA LEU A 203 22.15 -23.70 14.07
C LEU A 203 21.19 -24.32 13.06
N LYS A 204 20.00 -23.75 12.91
CA LYS A 204 18.99 -24.18 11.93
C LYS A 204 19.41 -23.89 10.49
N PHE A 205 20.12 -22.79 10.24
CA PHE A 205 20.63 -22.45 8.91
C PHE A 205 22.01 -23.06 8.57
N ARG A 206 22.57 -23.98 9.37
CA ARG A 206 23.81 -24.69 9.00
C ARG A 206 23.64 -25.42 7.66
N LYS A 207 24.72 -25.65 6.91
CA LYS A 207 24.62 -26.24 5.56
C LYS A 207 24.11 -27.69 5.55
N GLU A 208 24.53 -28.51 6.52
CA GLU A 208 24.30 -29.96 6.54
C GLU A 208 22.81 -30.35 6.53
N PRO A 209 21.91 -29.78 7.38
CA PRO A 209 20.49 -30.14 7.37
C PRO A 209 19.74 -29.83 6.06
N TRP A 210 20.31 -29.00 5.19
CA TRP A 210 19.66 -28.53 3.96
C TRP A 210 20.11 -29.30 2.72
N ASN A 211 20.97 -30.33 2.87
CA ASN A 211 21.46 -31.16 1.75
C ASN A 211 22.00 -30.32 0.58
N ASP A 212 22.87 -29.35 0.88
CA ASP A 212 23.45 -28.39 -0.07
C ASP A 212 22.46 -27.47 -0.81
N LYS A 213 21.17 -27.47 -0.45
CA LYS A 213 20.20 -26.51 -1.00
C LYS A 213 20.55 -25.09 -0.57
N GLN A 214 20.44 -24.16 -1.52
CA GLN A 214 20.64 -22.74 -1.28
C GLN A 214 19.34 -22.11 -0.80
N VAL A 215 19.40 -21.46 0.35
CA VAL A 215 18.25 -20.83 0.99
C VAL A 215 18.28 -19.32 0.78
N VAL A 216 17.14 -18.74 0.42
CA VAL A 216 16.95 -17.29 0.28
C VAL A 216 15.94 -16.83 1.31
N LEU A 217 16.35 -15.94 2.22
CA LEU A 217 15.48 -15.38 3.26
C LEU A 217 14.97 -14.00 2.84
N PHE A 218 13.67 -13.89 2.64
CA PHE A 218 12.93 -12.64 2.43
C PHE A 218 12.36 -12.15 3.75
N ILE A 219 12.57 -10.86 4.05
CA ILE A 219 12.10 -10.20 5.26
C ILE A 219 11.30 -8.96 4.84
N ASP A 220 9.98 -9.05 4.90
CA ASP A 220 9.09 -7.92 4.60
C ASP A 220 8.89 -7.01 5.81
N GLU A 221 8.53 -5.75 5.55
CA GLU A 221 8.36 -4.68 6.56
C GLU A 221 9.58 -4.54 7.50
N TYR A 222 10.78 -4.64 6.94
CA TYR A 222 12.04 -4.64 7.69
C TYR A 222 12.28 -3.33 8.48
N ASP A 223 11.69 -2.21 8.05
CA ASP A 223 11.80 -0.92 8.75
C ASP A 223 11.19 -0.94 10.16
N GLU A 224 10.28 -1.87 10.46
CA GLU A 224 9.74 -2.06 11.82
C GLU A 224 10.85 -2.39 12.83
N LEU A 225 11.96 -3.03 12.39
CA LEU A 225 13.15 -3.28 13.22
C LEU A 225 13.75 -1.99 13.81
N PHE A 226 13.55 -0.84 13.16
CA PHE A 226 14.12 0.42 13.63
C PHE A 226 13.40 0.99 14.85
N GLY A 227 12.15 0.60 15.08
CA GLY A 227 11.41 0.88 16.30
C GLY A 227 11.84 0.04 17.51
N ALA A 228 12.60 -1.04 17.29
CA ALA A 228 13.06 -1.91 18.36
C ALA A 228 14.12 -1.25 19.26
N ASN A 229 14.41 -1.86 20.40
CA ASN A 229 15.54 -1.47 21.24
C ASN A 229 16.88 -1.84 20.58
N ASP A 230 17.98 -1.24 21.03
CA ASP A 230 19.30 -1.46 20.42
C ASP A 230 19.85 -2.87 20.61
N ASP A 231 19.45 -3.58 21.67
CA ASP A 231 19.89 -4.94 21.93
C ASP A 231 19.29 -5.93 20.91
N VAL A 232 18.00 -5.78 20.59
CA VAL A 232 17.30 -6.55 19.54
C VAL A 232 17.91 -6.26 18.17
N LYS A 233 18.11 -4.98 17.83
CA LYS A 233 18.80 -4.58 16.59
C LYS A 233 20.19 -5.19 16.49
N SER A 234 21.00 -5.06 17.55
CA SER A 234 22.36 -5.60 17.60
C SER A 234 22.38 -7.12 17.44
N SER A 235 21.45 -7.81 18.12
CA SER A 235 21.32 -9.27 18.07
C SER A 235 20.98 -9.75 16.66
N PHE A 236 19.93 -9.19 16.05
CA PHE A 236 19.50 -9.57 14.69
C PHE A 236 20.58 -9.26 13.65
N LEU A 237 21.04 -8.01 13.58
CA LEU A 237 22.01 -7.57 12.58
C LEU A 237 23.36 -8.30 12.75
N GLY A 238 23.79 -8.53 13.98
CA GLY A 238 24.99 -9.31 14.29
C GLY A 238 24.88 -10.77 13.82
N THR A 239 23.71 -11.39 13.97
CA THR A 239 23.44 -12.77 13.53
C THR A 239 23.51 -12.89 12.01
N ILE A 240 22.78 -12.02 11.30
CA ILE A 240 22.79 -11.98 9.82
C ILE A 240 24.21 -11.70 9.29
N ARG A 241 24.95 -10.77 9.90
CA ARG A 241 26.34 -10.45 9.53
C ARG A 241 27.27 -11.65 9.74
N SER A 242 27.10 -12.37 10.84
CA SER A 242 27.91 -13.56 11.16
C SER A 242 27.70 -14.64 10.10
N ILE A 243 26.46 -14.91 9.72
CA ILE A 243 26.13 -15.86 8.64
C ILE A 243 26.71 -15.39 7.30
N LYS A 244 26.53 -14.12 6.94
CA LYS A 244 27.07 -13.54 5.69
C LYS A 244 28.60 -13.70 5.59
N ASN A 245 29.33 -13.45 6.67
CA ASN A 245 30.79 -13.56 6.69
C ASN A 245 31.28 -15.02 6.70
N ALA A 246 30.47 -15.94 7.22
CA ALA A 246 30.77 -17.36 7.34
C ALA A 246 29.99 -18.23 6.33
N LYS A 247 29.55 -17.64 5.22
CA LYS A 247 28.59 -18.18 4.25
C LYS A 247 28.85 -19.63 3.80
N ARG A 248 30.11 -20.06 3.72
CA ARG A 248 30.48 -21.46 3.38
C ARG A 248 29.92 -22.53 4.33
N PHE A 249 29.56 -22.15 5.56
CA PHE A 249 29.05 -23.06 6.60
C PHE A 249 27.53 -23.05 6.75
N TYR A 250 26.84 -22.18 6.03
CA TYR A 250 25.39 -21.97 6.15
C TYR A 250 24.69 -22.27 4.82
N ALA A 251 23.45 -22.74 4.91
CA ALA A 251 22.55 -22.90 3.78
C ALA A 251 21.96 -21.55 3.34
N LEU A 252 21.90 -20.56 4.23
CA LEU A 252 21.46 -19.19 3.92
C LEU A 252 22.42 -18.56 2.90
N TRP A 253 22.03 -18.65 1.65
CA TRP A 253 22.80 -18.22 0.49
C TRP A 253 22.66 -16.72 0.24
N SER A 254 21.45 -16.20 0.40
CA SER A 254 21.09 -14.81 0.10
C SER A 254 20.03 -14.36 1.09
N SER A 255 19.91 -13.05 1.32
CA SER A 255 18.77 -12.48 2.01
C SER A 255 18.33 -11.19 1.36
N VAL A 256 17.03 -10.95 1.35
CA VAL A 256 16.40 -9.74 0.80
C VAL A 256 15.56 -9.12 1.90
N VAL A 257 15.89 -7.89 2.28
CA VAL A 257 15.04 -7.07 3.16
C VAL A 257 14.20 -6.14 2.30
N ILE A 258 12.91 -6.04 2.63
CA ILE A 258 11.93 -5.23 1.91
C ILE A 258 11.41 -4.13 2.83
N GLY A 259 11.29 -2.90 2.31
CA GLY A 259 10.77 -1.77 3.08
C GLY A 259 10.82 -0.43 2.34
N PRO A 260 10.51 0.68 3.00
CA PRO A 260 10.67 2.04 2.47
C PRO A 260 12.14 2.46 2.38
N LEU A 261 12.42 3.67 1.88
CA LEU A 261 13.82 4.15 1.71
C LEU A 261 14.62 4.14 3.03
N SER A 262 13.94 4.31 4.17
CA SER A 262 14.57 4.32 5.49
C SER A 262 15.44 3.09 5.75
N ILE A 263 15.13 1.93 5.15
CA ILE A 263 15.89 0.69 5.34
C ILE A 263 17.36 0.80 4.90
N LEU A 264 17.68 1.75 4.01
CA LEU A 264 19.04 2.02 3.57
C LEU A 264 19.85 2.86 4.57
N PHE A 265 19.16 3.58 5.46
CA PHE A 265 19.74 4.52 6.41
C PHE A 265 19.34 4.16 7.84
N PRO A 266 19.65 2.93 8.32
CA PRO A 266 19.33 2.55 9.68
C PRO A 266 20.04 3.51 10.64
N LYS A 267 19.28 4.07 11.61
CA LYS A 267 19.86 4.87 12.70
C LYS A 267 20.68 3.93 13.57
N THR A 268 21.99 3.95 13.41
CA THR A 268 22.88 3.02 14.11
C THR A 268 23.96 3.79 14.84
N ASP A 269 24.01 3.65 16.16
CA ASP A 269 25.24 3.91 16.90
C ASP A 269 26.34 2.95 16.44
N LYS A 270 27.61 3.32 16.65
CA LYS A 270 28.85 2.75 16.06
C LYS A 270 29.00 1.20 16.09
N ARG A 271 28.11 0.45 16.77
CA ARG A 271 28.10 -1.03 16.85
C ARG A 271 27.17 -1.72 15.83
N ASN A 272 26.23 -1.00 15.20
CA ASN A 272 25.10 -1.59 14.45
C ASN A 272 25.18 -1.46 12.91
N VAL A 273 26.35 -1.66 12.29
CA VAL A 273 26.48 -1.59 10.82
C VAL A 273 25.56 -2.60 10.11
N SER A 274 24.67 -2.14 9.23
CA SER A 274 23.76 -3.03 8.50
C SER A 274 24.53 -4.09 7.71
N PRO A 275 24.13 -5.38 7.75
CA PRO A 275 24.70 -6.41 6.87
C PRO A 275 24.21 -6.26 5.41
N PHE A 276 23.21 -5.41 5.17
CA PHE A 276 22.68 -5.07 3.84
C PHE A 276 23.36 -3.78 3.37
N ASN A 277 24.19 -3.89 2.33
CA ASN A 277 24.96 -2.75 1.82
C ASN A 277 24.07 -1.85 0.97
N MET A 278 24.25 -0.52 1.07
CA MET A 278 23.56 0.43 0.17
C MET A 278 23.93 0.25 -1.31
N LEU A 279 25.15 -0.23 -1.61
CA LEU A 279 25.58 -0.54 -2.98
C LEU A 279 24.84 -1.76 -3.56
N ASP A 280 24.36 -2.65 -2.68
CA ASP A 280 23.59 -3.85 -3.04
C ASP A 280 22.08 -3.58 -2.84
N SER A 281 21.63 -2.32 -3.01
CA SER A 281 20.22 -1.95 -2.92
C SER A 281 19.54 -1.94 -4.28
N LEU A 282 18.27 -2.35 -4.30
CA LEU A 282 17.43 -2.34 -5.48
C LEU A 282 16.21 -1.47 -5.22
N ARG A 283 16.06 -0.41 -6.00
CA ARG A 283 14.82 0.38 -6.01
C ARG A 283 13.74 -0.40 -6.74
N ASN A 284 12.57 -0.54 -6.12
CA ASN A 284 11.38 -1.01 -6.80
C ASN A 284 10.93 0.06 -7.82
N PRO A 285 11.00 -0.20 -9.14
CA PRO A 285 10.60 0.76 -10.16
C PRO A 285 9.08 0.95 -10.18
N ASN A 286 8.68 2.17 -10.51
CA ASN A 286 7.30 2.47 -10.88
C ASN A 286 6.99 1.89 -12.27
N PHE A 287 5.71 1.75 -12.59
CA PHE A 287 5.28 1.33 -13.92
C PHE A 287 5.71 2.34 -14.98
N THR A 288 6.12 1.85 -16.13
CA THR A 288 6.31 2.66 -17.34
C THR A 288 4.96 3.02 -17.95
N LEU A 289 4.93 4.05 -18.81
CA LEU A 289 3.71 4.40 -19.55
C LEU A 289 3.15 3.20 -20.33
N ALA A 290 4.00 2.42 -21.01
CA ALA A 290 3.58 1.23 -21.76
C ALA A 290 2.95 0.16 -20.86
N GLN A 291 3.46 -0.02 -19.63
CA GLN A 291 2.85 -0.93 -18.66
C GLN A 291 1.49 -0.42 -18.19
N VAL A 292 1.35 0.88 -17.93
CA VAL A 292 0.06 1.49 -17.58
C VAL A 292 -0.94 1.35 -18.74
N GLU A 293 -0.52 1.61 -19.98
CA GLU A 293 -1.34 1.41 -21.18
C GLU A 293 -1.80 -0.04 -21.32
N SER A 294 -0.91 -1.01 -21.14
CA SER A 294 -1.25 -2.44 -21.17
C SER A 294 -2.27 -2.82 -20.07
N LEU A 295 -2.06 -2.32 -18.85
CA LEU A 295 -2.93 -2.55 -17.71
C LEU A 295 -4.35 -2.00 -17.96
N TYR A 296 -4.45 -0.77 -18.46
CA TYR A 296 -5.73 -0.17 -18.82
C TYR A 296 -6.36 -0.80 -20.06
N LYS A 297 -5.56 -1.32 -21.00
CA LYS A 297 -6.08 -2.07 -22.15
C LYS A 297 -6.76 -3.36 -21.73
N ALA A 298 -6.17 -4.07 -20.77
CA ALA A 298 -6.79 -5.23 -20.15
C ALA A 298 -8.14 -4.88 -19.51
N TYR A 299 -8.21 -3.73 -18.82
CA TYR A 299 -9.45 -3.21 -18.24
C TYR A 299 -10.49 -2.82 -19.29
N GLU A 300 -10.14 -2.09 -20.35
CA GLU A 300 -11.04 -1.74 -21.46
C GLU A 300 -11.72 -2.99 -22.04
N ASN A 301 -10.93 -4.02 -22.32
CA ASN A 301 -11.40 -5.27 -22.91
C ASN A 301 -12.40 -6.00 -22.01
N ASP A 302 -12.09 -6.10 -20.71
CA ASP A 302 -12.92 -6.75 -19.70
C ASP A 302 -14.23 -5.97 -19.44
N ALA A 303 -14.13 -4.63 -19.42
CA ALA A 303 -15.19 -3.70 -19.10
C ALA A 303 -16.10 -3.35 -20.28
N LYS A 304 -15.67 -3.70 -21.50
CA LYS A 304 -16.28 -3.28 -22.77
C LYS A 304 -16.51 -1.77 -22.78
N LEU A 305 -15.45 -1.01 -22.56
CA LEU A 305 -15.44 0.44 -22.63
C LEU A 305 -14.17 0.91 -23.34
N THR A 306 -14.18 2.15 -23.81
CA THR A 306 -13.01 2.79 -24.41
C THR A 306 -12.54 3.93 -23.51
N ILE A 307 -11.24 4.05 -23.30
CA ILE A 307 -10.61 5.15 -22.56
C ILE A 307 -9.74 5.93 -23.54
N ALA A 308 -9.96 7.23 -23.64
CA ALA A 308 -9.13 8.08 -24.47
C ALA A 308 -7.65 7.97 -24.05
N PRO A 309 -6.68 7.81 -24.99
CA PRO A 309 -5.26 7.67 -24.66
C PRO A 309 -4.72 8.81 -23.79
N GLU A 310 -5.24 10.03 -23.95
CA GLU A 310 -4.88 11.19 -23.15
C GLU A 310 -5.24 11.03 -21.67
N VAL A 311 -6.29 10.26 -21.35
CA VAL A 311 -6.66 9.93 -19.96
C VAL A 311 -5.64 8.99 -19.35
N ILE A 312 -5.22 7.95 -20.08
CA ILE A 312 -4.20 6.99 -19.61
C ILE A 312 -2.87 7.71 -19.41
N LYS A 313 -2.50 8.60 -20.33
CA LYS A 313 -1.31 9.44 -20.23
C LYS A 313 -1.34 10.36 -19.00
N ASP A 314 -2.46 11.05 -18.77
CA ASP A 314 -2.61 11.92 -17.59
C ASP A 314 -2.59 11.12 -16.28
N ILE A 315 -3.15 9.91 -16.24
CA ILE A 315 -3.01 8.98 -15.11
C ILE A 315 -1.54 8.66 -14.86
N TYR A 316 -0.78 8.30 -15.90
CA TYR A 316 0.65 8.03 -15.75
C TYR A 316 1.41 9.26 -15.25
N GLU A 317 1.19 10.44 -15.83
CA GLU A 317 1.86 11.69 -15.45
C GLU A 317 1.56 12.08 -13.99
N ARG A 318 0.29 11.99 -13.58
CA ARG A 318 -0.14 12.36 -12.22
C ARG A 318 0.29 11.40 -11.14
N THR A 319 0.37 10.11 -11.46
CA THR A 319 0.80 9.05 -10.54
C THR A 319 2.30 8.80 -10.58
N ASN A 320 3.00 9.32 -11.60
CA ASN A 320 4.39 8.98 -11.92
C ASN A 320 4.60 7.46 -12.02
N GLY A 321 3.57 6.73 -12.49
CA GLY A 321 3.56 5.27 -12.60
C GLY A 321 3.51 4.50 -11.27
N HIS A 322 3.28 5.16 -10.13
CA HIS A 322 3.23 4.47 -8.84
C HIS A 322 2.09 3.43 -8.80
N ALA A 323 2.45 2.15 -8.60
CA ALA A 323 1.53 1.02 -8.78
C ALA A 323 0.19 1.18 -8.03
N GLY A 324 0.23 1.48 -6.73
CA GLY A 324 -0.99 1.70 -5.94
C GLY A 324 -1.84 2.89 -6.41
N LEU A 325 -1.21 3.97 -6.89
CA LEU A 325 -1.96 5.15 -7.37
C LEU A 325 -2.59 4.90 -8.74
N VAL A 326 -1.88 4.19 -9.62
CA VAL A 326 -2.40 3.76 -10.92
C VAL A 326 -3.61 2.85 -10.72
N CYS A 327 -3.49 1.81 -9.89
CA CYS A 327 -4.62 0.91 -9.59
C CYS A 327 -5.78 1.63 -8.91
N LEU A 328 -5.50 2.63 -8.07
CA LEU A 328 -6.52 3.45 -7.45
C LEU A 328 -7.31 4.27 -8.47
N CYS A 329 -6.65 4.86 -9.47
CA CYS A 329 -7.34 5.54 -10.56
C CYS A 329 -8.26 4.58 -11.31
N GLY A 330 -7.79 3.35 -11.58
CA GLY A 330 -8.59 2.30 -12.21
C GLY A 330 -9.84 1.95 -11.40
N LYS A 331 -9.68 1.76 -10.08
CA LYS A 331 -10.81 1.50 -9.16
C LYS A 331 -11.77 2.69 -9.10
N ALA A 332 -11.26 3.92 -9.07
CA ALA A 332 -12.08 5.13 -9.04
C ALA A 332 -12.91 5.29 -10.32
N ILE A 333 -12.32 5.00 -11.49
CA ILE A 333 -13.01 4.97 -12.78
C ILE A 333 -14.10 3.89 -12.78
N SER A 334 -13.77 2.66 -12.37
CA SER A 334 -14.72 1.55 -12.39
C SER A 334 -15.93 1.81 -11.50
N TYR A 335 -15.71 2.44 -10.35
CA TYR A 335 -16.77 2.72 -9.40
C TYR A 335 -17.60 3.96 -9.75
N SER A 336 -16.94 5.05 -10.15
CA SER A 336 -17.55 6.38 -10.21
C SER A 336 -17.90 6.86 -11.62
N LEU A 337 -17.19 6.37 -12.64
CA LEU A 337 -17.32 6.87 -14.01
C LEU A 337 -18.00 5.88 -14.95
N GLU A 338 -17.84 4.57 -14.76
CA GLU A 338 -18.52 3.57 -15.61
C GLU A 338 -20.03 3.79 -15.72
N LYS A 339 -20.68 4.19 -14.62
CA LYS A 339 -22.13 4.46 -14.57
C LYS A 339 -22.54 5.78 -15.24
N LYS A 340 -21.58 6.63 -15.57
CA LYS A 340 -21.77 7.96 -16.16
C LYS A 340 -21.35 8.01 -17.63
N LEU A 341 -20.86 6.89 -18.17
CA LEU A 341 -20.51 6.80 -19.58
C LEU A 341 -21.78 6.87 -20.44
N ASP A 342 -21.61 7.37 -21.65
CA ASP A 342 -22.63 7.41 -22.69
C ASP A 342 -22.92 6.02 -23.27
N GLU A 343 -23.78 5.98 -24.29
CA GLU A 343 -24.14 4.74 -25.00
C GLU A 343 -22.93 4.06 -25.66
N GLU A 344 -21.94 4.85 -26.10
CA GLU A 344 -20.68 4.37 -26.67
C GLU A 344 -19.72 3.82 -25.61
N ARG A 345 -20.05 4.01 -24.32
CA ARG A 345 -19.23 3.62 -23.16
C ARG A 345 -17.80 4.17 -23.30
N SER A 346 -17.68 5.43 -23.69
CA SER A 346 -16.40 6.10 -23.90
C SER A 346 -16.06 7.04 -22.75
N LEU A 347 -14.86 6.90 -22.18
CA LEU A 347 -14.29 7.82 -21.21
C LEU A 347 -13.38 8.82 -21.92
N ASP A 348 -13.90 10.02 -22.17
CA ASP A 348 -13.13 11.13 -22.73
C ASP A 348 -12.35 11.93 -21.67
N PHE A 349 -11.42 12.75 -22.15
CA PHE A 349 -10.59 13.59 -21.28
C PHE A 349 -11.41 14.65 -20.52
N LYS A 350 -12.55 15.08 -21.06
CA LYS A 350 -13.41 16.10 -20.45
C LYS A 350 -14.10 15.55 -19.20
N LEU A 351 -14.65 14.34 -19.28
CA LEU A 351 -15.27 13.63 -18.16
C LEU A 351 -14.23 13.28 -17.10
N TRP A 352 -13.06 12.80 -17.52
CA TRP A 352 -11.93 12.55 -16.62
C TRP A 352 -11.47 13.82 -15.88
N SER A 353 -11.27 14.93 -16.59
CA SER A 353 -10.87 16.21 -15.98
C SER A 353 -11.91 16.72 -14.97
N LYS A 354 -13.21 16.63 -15.30
CA LYS A 354 -14.28 16.98 -14.35
C LYS A 354 -14.27 16.10 -13.10
N PHE A 355 -13.95 14.82 -13.26
CA PHE A 355 -13.84 13.90 -12.15
C PHE A 355 -12.67 14.24 -11.22
N LEU A 356 -11.51 14.60 -11.78
CA LEU A 356 -10.34 15.03 -11.01
C LEU A 356 -10.57 16.31 -10.18
N VAL A 357 -11.39 17.23 -10.70
CA VAL A 357 -11.77 18.45 -9.94
C VAL A 357 -12.68 18.11 -8.76
N SER A 358 -13.40 16.99 -8.81
CA SER A 358 -14.19 16.52 -7.68
C SER A 358 -13.28 15.99 -6.56
N PRO A 359 -13.68 16.09 -5.28
CA PRO A 359 -12.89 15.54 -4.18
C PRO A 359 -12.85 14.00 -4.19
N LEU A 360 -13.53 13.32 -5.12
CA LEU A 360 -13.74 11.86 -5.07
C LEU A 360 -12.44 11.06 -5.17
N VAL A 361 -11.50 11.43 -6.05
CA VAL A 361 -10.24 10.69 -6.21
C VAL A 361 -9.36 10.85 -4.97
N LEU A 362 -9.21 12.07 -4.48
CA LEU A 362 -8.40 12.38 -3.29
C LEU A 362 -9.02 11.86 -2.00
N ASN A 363 -10.35 11.96 -1.86
CA ASN A 363 -11.06 11.30 -0.76
C ASN A 363 -10.86 9.79 -0.82
N SER A 364 -10.92 9.19 -2.02
CA SER A 364 -10.62 7.77 -2.17
C SER A 364 -9.19 7.49 -1.73
N MET A 365 -8.19 8.29 -2.11
CA MET A 365 -6.78 8.14 -1.69
C MET A 365 -6.62 8.06 -0.17
N ILE A 366 -7.21 9.00 0.59
CA ILE A 366 -7.11 9.05 2.07
C ILE A 366 -7.72 7.82 2.73
N MET A 367 -8.69 7.15 2.08
CA MET A 367 -9.27 5.93 2.62
C MET A 367 -8.31 4.74 2.59
N TYR A 368 -7.23 4.80 1.80
CA TYR A 368 -6.23 3.74 1.73
C TYR A 368 -5.15 3.95 2.79
N LEU A 369 -4.92 2.88 3.57
CA LEU A 369 -4.01 2.88 4.72
C LEU A 369 -2.61 3.47 4.45
N PRO A 370 -1.95 3.19 3.30
CA PRO A 370 -0.63 3.78 3.01
C PRO A 370 -0.63 5.32 2.96
N PHE A 371 -1.63 5.92 2.30
CA PHE A 371 -1.73 7.37 2.16
C PHE A 371 -2.28 8.02 3.42
N LYS A 372 -3.19 7.34 4.12
CA LYS A 372 -3.64 7.76 5.45
C LYS A 372 -2.49 7.84 6.44
N LYS A 373 -1.67 6.79 6.52
CA LYS A 373 -0.48 6.75 7.38
C LYS A 373 0.48 7.87 7.03
N MET A 374 0.75 8.11 5.74
CA MET A 374 1.54 9.25 5.29
C MET A 374 0.98 10.60 5.78
N VAL A 375 -0.33 10.84 5.62
CA VAL A 375 -0.97 12.08 6.10
C VAL A 375 -0.86 12.21 7.62
N ASP A 376 -1.19 11.14 8.35
CA ASP A 376 -1.11 11.10 9.82
C ASP A 376 0.33 11.37 10.30
N ASP A 377 1.34 10.76 9.66
CA ASP A 377 2.75 10.93 9.98
C ASP A 377 3.24 12.36 9.73
N LEU A 378 2.78 13.00 8.64
CA LEU A 378 3.11 14.41 8.35
C LEU A 378 2.42 15.42 9.27
N LEU A 379 1.30 15.04 9.90
CA LEU A 379 0.58 15.89 10.85
C LEU A 379 1.20 15.89 12.25
N ARG A 380 2.16 14.99 12.52
CA ARG A 380 2.80 14.90 13.83
C ARG A 380 3.70 16.11 14.10
N PRO A 381 3.84 16.55 15.36
CA PRO A 381 4.69 17.70 15.70
C PRO A 381 6.16 17.53 15.30
N ASP A 382 6.69 16.31 15.33
CA ASP A 382 8.07 15.98 14.96
C ASP A 382 8.33 16.04 13.44
N ALA A 383 7.28 16.05 12.61
CA ALA A 383 7.39 16.22 11.16
C ALA A 383 7.47 17.70 10.72
N LYS A 384 7.29 18.67 11.64
CA LYS A 384 7.12 20.09 11.31
C LYS A 384 8.28 20.67 10.50
N GLU A 385 9.52 20.39 10.88
CA GLU A 385 10.71 20.89 10.16
C GLU A 385 10.79 20.33 8.74
N ALA A 386 10.46 19.03 8.58
CA ALA A 386 10.44 18.39 7.28
C ALA A 386 9.34 18.99 6.39
N LEU A 387 8.18 19.31 6.96
CA LEU A 387 7.09 19.94 6.24
C LEU A 387 7.39 21.39 5.84
N ASP A 388 8.08 22.17 6.69
CA ASP A 388 8.55 23.51 6.34
C ASP A 388 9.55 23.47 5.18
N PHE A 389 10.44 22.47 5.19
CA PHE A 389 11.35 22.23 4.09
C PHE A 389 10.62 21.78 2.81
N LEU A 390 9.65 20.86 2.91
CA LEU A 390 8.82 20.44 1.79
C LEU A 390 8.10 21.64 1.14
N ARG A 391 7.47 22.48 1.96
CA ARG A 391 6.68 23.63 1.52
C ARG A 391 7.53 24.70 0.84
N SER A 392 8.77 24.91 1.30
CA SER A 392 9.66 25.92 0.74
C SER A 392 10.36 25.49 -0.54
N VAL A 393 10.45 24.18 -0.83
CA VAL A 393 11.30 23.66 -1.90
C VAL A 393 10.56 22.82 -2.94
N PHE A 394 9.60 21.99 -2.52
CA PHE A 394 9.04 20.92 -3.37
C PHE A 394 7.56 21.08 -3.69
N VAL A 395 6.77 21.75 -2.86
CA VAL A 395 5.33 21.89 -3.10
C VAL A 395 5.08 22.59 -4.45
N GLY A 396 4.32 21.94 -5.33
CA GLY A 396 4.07 22.40 -6.69
C GLY A 396 5.26 22.34 -7.65
N PHE A 397 6.39 21.74 -7.25
CA PHE A 397 7.60 21.59 -8.06
C PHE A 397 8.01 20.13 -8.24
N PHE A 398 8.04 19.67 -9.49
CA PHE A 398 8.16 18.24 -9.82
C PHE A 398 9.51 17.81 -10.42
N ASN A 399 10.47 18.72 -10.58
CA ASN A 399 11.81 18.36 -11.05
C ASN A 399 12.73 17.98 -9.89
N PHE A 400 13.82 17.28 -10.23
CA PHE A 400 14.86 16.93 -9.27
C PHE A 400 15.62 18.16 -8.77
N ILE A 401 15.85 18.21 -7.46
CA ILE A 401 16.61 19.24 -6.77
C ILE A 401 17.74 18.56 -5.99
N GLN A 402 18.96 18.99 -6.24
CA GLN A 402 20.13 18.53 -5.52
C GLN A 402 20.26 19.23 -4.16
N ILE A 403 20.34 18.46 -3.08
CA ILE A 403 20.42 18.95 -1.71
C ILE A 403 21.84 18.73 -1.17
N HIS A 404 22.54 19.82 -0.87
CA HIS A 404 23.92 19.77 -0.37
C HIS A 404 24.03 19.74 1.15
N SER A 405 23.09 20.38 1.87
CA SER A 405 23.12 20.45 3.34
C SER A 405 22.74 19.10 3.97
N THR A 406 23.57 18.63 4.90
CA THR A 406 23.36 17.38 5.65
C THR A 406 22.04 17.39 6.43
N ASP A 407 21.67 18.52 7.04
CA ASP A 407 20.43 18.61 7.81
C ASP A 407 19.21 18.57 6.88
N LYS A 408 19.25 19.30 5.76
CA LYS A 408 18.18 19.25 4.75
C LYS A 408 18.06 17.86 4.09
N ARG A 409 19.17 17.15 3.92
CA ARG A 409 19.15 15.74 3.44
C ARG A 409 18.38 14.84 4.39
N ARG A 410 18.57 14.97 5.71
CA ARG A 410 17.82 14.19 6.70
C ARG A 410 16.32 14.45 6.61
N LEU A 411 15.92 15.70 6.42
CA LEU A 411 14.51 16.07 6.21
C LEU A 411 13.97 15.48 4.90
N ALA A 412 14.74 15.54 3.81
CA ALA A 412 14.38 14.96 2.52
C ALA A 412 14.25 13.42 2.58
N ASP A 413 15.17 12.76 3.29
CA ASP A 413 15.16 11.31 3.48
C ASP A 413 13.95 10.89 4.32
N PHE A 414 13.58 11.65 5.35
CA PHE A 414 12.33 11.44 6.11
C PHE A 414 11.10 11.53 5.18
N LEU A 415 10.97 12.62 4.41
CA LEU A 415 9.87 12.79 3.46
C LEU A 415 9.84 11.69 2.39
N THR A 416 11.00 11.16 2.01
CA THR A 416 11.08 10.04 1.07
C THR A 416 10.65 8.71 1.71
N ALA A 417 10.96 8.51 3.00
CA ALA A 417 10.49 7.34 3.75
C ALA A 417 8.96 7.35 3.90
N GLU A 418 8.36 8.54 4.07
CA GLU A 418 6.90 8.71 4.10
C GLU A 418 6.22 8.57 2.72
N GLY A 419 7.00 8.50 1.64
CA GLY A 419 6.48 8.39 0.27
C GLY A 419 6.09 9.73 -0.38
N VAL A 420 6.43 10.85 0.27
CA VAL A 420 6.19 12.20 -0.24
C VAL A 420 7.19 12.56 -1.33
N LEU A 421 8.47 12.33 -1.07
CA LEU A 421 9.54 12.54 -2.04
C LEU A 421 9.99 11.22 -2.65
N ILE A 422 10.71 11.32 -3.76
CA ILE A 422 11.54 10.25 -4.30
C ILE A 422 12.94 10.78 -4.52
N ARG A 423 13.90 9.89 -4.30
CA ARG A 423 15.32 10.13 -4.56
C ARG A 423 15.70 9.60 -5.95
N GLU A 424 16.61 10.25 -6.64
CA GLU A 424 17.08 9.86 -7.97
C GLU A 424 17.77 8.49 -7.93
N SER A 425 18.77 8.36 -7.07
CA SER A 425 19.51 7.13 -6.81
C SER A 425 19.88 7.01 -5.33
N SER A 426 20.35 5.84 -4.89
CA SER A 426 20.81 5.63 -3.51
C SER A 426 22.04 6.47 -3.16
N THR A 427 22.83 6.89 -4.15
CA THR A 427 24.07 7.65 -3.98
C THR A 427 23.91 9.15 -4.18
N GLU A 428 22.94 9.60 -4.98
CA GLU A 428 22.76 11.02 -5.29
C GLU A 428 21.72 11.64 -4.40
N PHE A 429 22.07 12.72 -3.69
CA PHE A 429 21.16 13.47 -2.82
C PHE A 429 20.28 14.43 -3.64
N SER A 430 19.61 13.87 -4.64
CA SER A 430 18.74 14.56 -5.59
C SER A 430 17.33 14.04 -5.40
N TYR A 431 16.38 14.94 -5.15
CA TYR A 431 15.03 14.60 -4.72
C TYR A 431 13.97 15.34 -5.54
N ARG A 432 12.78 14.77 -5.68
CA ARG A 432 11.59 15.44 -6.23
C ARG A 432 10.31 14.91 -5.59
N MET A 433 9.20 15.59 -5.82
CA MET A 433 7.88 15.06 -5.46
C MET A 433 7.63 13.69 -6.09
N SER A 434 7.10 12.76 -5.29
CA SER A 434 6.86 11.38 -5.71
C SER A 434 5.83 11.29 -6.84
N SER A 435 4.79 12.13 -6.81
CA SER A 435 3.75 12.25 -7.82
C SER A 435 2.96 13.55 -7.66
N ILE A 436 2.22 13.95 -8.70
CA ILE A 436 1.31 15.11 -8.64
C ILE A 436 0.19 14.86 -7.63
N PHE A 437 -0.35 13.64 -7.58
CA PHE A 437 -1.41 13.34 -6.61
C PHE A 437 -0.96 13.37 -5.15
N VAL A 438 0.29 12.99 -4.85
CA VAL A 438 0.81 13.11 -3.50
C VAL A 438 1.02 14.58 -3.12
N ASP A 439 1.48 15.41 -4.06
CA ASP A 439 1.56 16.86 -3.87
C ASP A 439 0.17 17.48 -3.63
N GLU A 440 -0.84 17.15 -4.46
CA GLU A 440 -2.23 17.59 -4.27
C GLU A 440 -2.82 17.13 -2.93
N LEU A 441 -2.52 15.90 -2.50
CA LEU A 441 -2.97 15.35 -1.23
C LEU A 441 -2.37 16.12 -0.04
N VAL A 442 -1.06 16.37 -0.06
CA VAL A 442 -0.37 17.16 0.99
C VAL A 442 -0.93 18.58 1.03
N GLN A 443 -1.12 19.21 -0.12
CA GLN A 443 -1.66 20.57 -0.22
C GLN A 443 -3.10 20.70 0.32
N ARG A 444 -3.91 19.65 0.27
CA ARG A 444 -5.31 19.68 0.73
C ARG A 444 -5.50 19.20 2.16
N GLU A 445 -4.80 18.14 2.55
CA GLU A 445 -5.07 17.45 3.83
C GLU A 445 -4.07 17.77 4.92
N VAL A 446 -2.87 18.27 4.57
CA VAL A 446 -1.80 18.52 5.55
C VAL A 446 -1.58 20.02 5.73
N ILE A 447 -1.28 20.74 4.64
CA ILE A 447 -0.91 22.15 4.70
C ILE A 447 -1.99 23.01 5.38
N PRO A 448 -3.28 22.92 5.04
CA PRO A 448 -4.30 23.80 5.62
C PRO A 448 -4.52 23.57 7.12
N LEU A 449 -4.22 22.38 7.63
CA LEU A 449 -4.36 22.05 9.05
C LEU A 449 -3.21 22.62 9.90
N LEU A 450 -2.02 22.74 9.31
CA LEU A 450 -0.81 23.16 10.03
C LEU A 450 -0.44 24.63 9.78
N TYR A 451 -0.89 25.21 8.67
CA TYR A 451 -0.57 26.59 8.29
C TYR A 451 -1.84 27.39 8.08
N LYS A 452 -1.99 28.47 8.87
CA LYS A 452 -3.17 29.35 8.85
C LYS A 452 -3.28 30.22 7.59
N SER A 453 -2.31 30.16 6.69
CA SER A 453 -2.20 30.92 5.44
C SER A 453 -3.09 30.35 4.31
N CYS A 454 -4.21 29.70 4.63
CA CYS A 454 -5.11 29.12 3.63
C CYS A 454 -6.29 30.07 3.36
N PRO A 455 -6.70 30.27 2.09
CA PRO A 455 -7.92 30.98 1.77
C PRO A 455 -9.13 30.34 2.45
N THR A 456 -9.91 31.15 3.18
CA THR A 456 -11.16 30.71 3.83
C THR A 456 -12.39 31.00 2.97
N VAL A 457 -12.23 31.75 1.89
CA VAL A 457 -13.30 32.07 0.94
C VAL A 457 -13.30 31.06 -0.23
N PRO A 458 -14.49 30.71 -0.77
CA PRO A 458 -14.58 29.85 -1.93
C PRO A 458 -13.85 30.43 -3.15
N VAL A 459 -13.31 29.55 -3.99
CA VAL A 459 -12.66 29.94 -5.26
C VAL A 459 -13.61 30.83 -6.08
N PRO A 460 -13.23 32.08 -6.40
CA PRO A 460 -14.09 33.01 -7.12
C PRO A 460 -14.49 32.48 -8.50
N LYS A 461 -15.80 32.39 -8.79
CA LYS A 461 -16.33 31.88 -10.06
C LYS A 461 -17.44 32.78 -10.64
N ILE A 462 -17.60 32.77 -11.97
CA ILE A 462 -18.77 33.30 -12.71
C ILE A 462 -19.25 32.17 -13.62
N ASP A 463 -20.53 31.80 -13.54
CA ASP A 463 -21.14 30.78 -14.41
C ASP A 463 -20.41 29.43 -14.45
N GLY A 464 -19.70 29.09 -13.36
CA GLY A 464 -18.90 27.87 -13.23
C GLY A 464 -17.42 28.03 -13.62
N ASP A 465 -17.07 29.10 -14.32
CA ASP A 465 -15.71 29.44 -14.74
C ASP A 465 -14.95 30.25 -13.68
N LEU A 466 -13.63 30.06 -13.63
CA LEU A 466 -12.75 30.71 -12.66
C LEU A 466 -12.60 32.21 -12.95
N LYS A 467 -12.89 33.07 -11.96
CA LYS A 467 -12.51 34.48 -12.02
C LYS A 467 -11.03 34.62 -11.68
N VAL A 468 -10.18 34.55 -12.72
CA VAL A 468 -8.72 34.51 -12.56
C VAL A 468 -8.19 35.67 -11.70
N LEU A 469 -8.63 36.91 -11.95
CA LEU A 469 -8.14 38.08 -11.20
C LEU A 469 -8.52 38.03 -9.72
N ASP A 470 -9.78 37.71 -9.41
CA ASP A 470 -10.27 37.62 -8.03
C ASP A 470 -9.58 36.46 -7.28
N ALA A 471 -9.36 35.33 -7.95
CA ALA A 471 -8.63 34.20 -7.40
C ALA A 471 -7.16 34.58 -7.11
N LEU A 472 -6.50 35.32 -8.01
CA LEU A 472 -5.13 35.82 -7.80
C LEU A 472 -5.05 36.82 -6.63
N ILE A 473 -5.99 37.77 -6.55
CA ILE A 473 -6.06 38.73 -5.44
C ILE A 473 -6.16 37.98 -4.11
N GLU A 474 -7.03 36.97 -4.04
CA GLU A 474 -7.22 36.21 -2.81
C GLU A 474 -6.02 35.33 -2.47
N SER A 475 -5.37 34.76 -3.49
CA SER A 475 -4.13 34.02 -3.32
C SER A 475 -3.03 34.90 -2.72
N ILE A 476 -2.91 36.18 -3.15
CA ILE A 476 -1.95 37.13 -2.59
C ILE A 476 -2.24 37.45 -1.12
N ARG A 477 -3.51 37.56 -0.73
CA ARG A 477 -3.90 37.84 0.68
C ARG A 477 -3.53 36.71 1.62
N CYS A 478 -3.56 35.48 1.13
CA CYS A 478 -3.22 34.29 1.90
C CYS A 478 -1.75 33.86 1.72
N PHE A 479 -0.96 34.60 0.92
CA PHE A 479 0.43 34.27 0.66
C PHE A 479 1.28 34.33 1.94
N ASP A 480 1.95 33.23 2.26
CA ASP A 480 2.83 33.15 3.42
C ASP A 480 4.17 33.84 3.13
N LYS A 481 4.34 35.04 3.69
CA LYS A 481 5.55 35.86 3.50
C LYS A 481 6.81 35.27 4.12
N LEU A 482 6.69 34.25 4.99
CA LEU A 482 7.83 33.57 5.61
C LEU A 482 8.50 32.52 4.69
N LEU A 483 7.95 32.30 3.49
CA LEU A 483 8.50 31.40 2.47
C LEU A 483 9.47 32.08 1.49
N LEU A 484 9.62 33.40 1.58
CA LEU A 484 10.65 34.20 0.89
C LEU A 484 11.89 34.32 1.77
#